data_AF-A0A3C0IPE3-F1
#
_entry.id   AF-A0A3C0IPE3-F1
#
_cell.length_a   1.000
_cell.length_b   1.000
_cell.length_c   1.000
_cell.angle_alpha   90.00
_cell.angle_beta   90.00
_cell.angle_gamma   90.00
#
_symmetry.space_group_name_H-M   'P 1'
#
loop_
_entity.id
_entity.type
_entity.pdbx_description
1 polymer ?
#
loop_
_entity_poly.entity_id
_entity_poly.type
_entity_poly.pdbx_seq_one_letter_code
_entity_poly.pdbx_strand_id
1 'polypeptide(L)'
;GGYAAGGIHNVLEAAVYGKPVIHGPVYEKYQEAVGLLNAGGSFVAENALVLEDYLNELFNNQEFYEKAAKAAAAYVQSQAGATDRIMEYLKKQIDASPMHRTV
;
A
#
# COMPACT_ATOMS: atom_id res chain seq x y z
N GLY A 1 6.41 -10.71 6.57
CA GLY A 1 5.02 -10.22 6.66
C GLY A 1 4.71 -9.57 7.99
N GLY A 2 5.61 -8.74 8.54
CA GLY A 2 5.32 -7.93 9.73
C GLY A 2 5.47 -8.59 11.11
N TYR A 3 6.02 -9.80 11.22
CA TYR A 3 6.16 -10.51 12.52
C TYR A 3 7.56 -10.45 13.14
N ALA A 4 8.57 -10.04 12.38
CA ALA A 4 9.96 -9.96 12.83
C ALA A 4 10.52 -8.58 12.52
N ALA A 5 11.71 -8.26 13.03
CA ALA A 5 12.37 -6.97 12.84
C ALA A 5 12.58 -6.58 11.36
N GLY A 6 12.62 -7.56 10.45
CA GLY A 6 12.64 -7.35 9.00
C GLY A 6 11.38 -6.67 8.44
N GLY A 7 10.26 -6.71 9.20
CA GLY A 7 9.01 -6.00 8.91
C GLY A 7 8.27 -6.53 7.68
N ILE A 8 7.77 -5.60 6.85
CA ILE A 8 6.99 -5.89 5.66
C ILE A 8 7.82 -5.64 4.40
N HIS A 9 7.70 -6.55 3.43
CA HIS A 9 8.42 -6.45 2.16
C HIS A 9 7.54 -5.94 1.02
N ASN A 10 6.25 -6.30 0.97
CA ASN A 10 5.35 -5.76 -0.06
C ASN A 10 3.87 -5.97 0.29
N VAL A 11 3.11 -4.89 0.56
CA VAL A 11 1.64 -4.95 0.69
C VAL A 11 0.93 -4.57 -0.62
N LEU A 12 1.59 -3.82 -1.50
CA LEU A 12 0.98 -3.29 -2.71
C LEU A 12 0.84 -4.36 -3.80
N GLU A 13 1.73 -5.35 -3.85
CA GLU A 13 1.68 -6.47 -4.79
C GLU A 13 0.38 -7.27 -4.72
N ALA A 14 -0.20 -7.46 -3.53
CA ALA A 14 -1.51 -8.10 -3.39
C ALA A 14 -2.65 -7.10 -3.60
N ALA A 15 -2.51 -5.89 -3.04
CA ALA A 15 -3.54 -4.85 -3.10
C ALA A 15 -3.84 -4.39 -4.55
N VAL A 16 -2.85 -4.41 -5.45
CA VAL A 16 -3.05 -4.04 -6.87
C VAL A 16 -4.01 -4.99 -7.60
N TYR A 17 -4.10 -6.25 -7.15
CA TYR A 17 -5.07 -7.23 -7.65
C TYR A 17 -6.42 -7.17 -6.89
N GLY A 18 -6.64 -6.12 -6.09
CA GLY A 18 -7.82 -5.98 -5.26
C GLY A 18 -7.93 -7.07 -4.19
N LYS A 19 -6.80 -7.59 -3.70
CA LYS A 19 -6.81 -8.57 -2.62
C LYS A 19 -6.59 -7.87 -1.28
N PRO A 20 -7.47 -8.09 -0.28
CA PRO A 20 -7.21 -7.67 1.09
C PRO A 20 -5.90 -8.27 1.60
N VAL A 21 -5.15 -7.51 2.40
CA VAL A 21 -3.84 -7.94 2.90
C VAL A 21 -3.88 -8.10 4.41
N ILE A 22 -3.41 -9.23 4.93
CA ILE A 22 -3.18 -9.38 6.38
C ILE A 22 -1.67 -9.36 6.61
N HIS A 23 -1.22 -8.57 7.58
CA HIS A 23 0.18 -8.51 7.98
C HIS A 23 0.33 -8.47 9.51
N GLY A 24 1.52 -8.79 9.99
CA GLY A 24 1.87 -8.72 11.40
C GLY A 24 2.00 -7.29 11.94
N PRO A 25 2.20 -7.16 13.27
CA PRO A 25 2.13 -5.88 13.98
C PRO A 25 3.31 -4.94 13.72
N VAL A 26 4.40 -5.39 13.11
CA VAL A 26 5.56 -4.55 12.77
C VAL A 26 5.35 -3.91 11.40
N TYR A 27 4.63 -2.79 11.34
CA TYR A 27 4.22 -2.15 10.07
C TYR A 27 4.33 -0.61 10.05
N GLU A 28 4.53 0.03 11.19
CA GLU A 28 4.35 1.48 11.38
C GLU A 28 5.35 2.33 10.58
N LYS A 29 6.54 1.77 10.30
CA LYS A 29 7.55 2.42 9.46
C LYS A 29 7.24 2.36 7.95
N TYR A 30 6.23 1.59 7.54
CA TYR A 30 5.85 1.38 6.14
C TYR A 30 4.60 2.17 5.81
N GLN A 31 4.77 3.31 5.13
CA GLN A 31 3.66 4.22 4.80
C GLN A 31 2.57 3.55 3.97
N GLU A 32 2.95 2.60 3.11
CA GLU A 32 2.03 1.81 2.30
C GLU A 32 1.14 0.91 3.16
N ALA A 33 1.71 0.26 4.19
CA ALA A 33 0.96 -0.60 5.10
C ALA A 33 0.01 0.22 5.98
N VAL A 34 0.49 1.35 6.51
CA VAL A 34 -0.33 2.29 7.29
C VAL A 34 -1.47 2.86 6.44
N GLY A 35 -1.18 3.28 5.21
CA GLY A 35 -2.18 3.83 4.31
C GLY A 35 -3.23 2.80 3.89
N LEU A 36 -2.79 1.58 3.59
CA LEU A 36 -3.69 0.48 3.22
C LEU A 36 -4.58 0.04 4.40
N LEU A 37 -4.05 0.04 5.63
CA LEU A 37 -4.80 -0.22 6.86
C LEU A 37 -5.86 0.87 7.08
N ASN A 38 -5.48 2.14 6.98
CA ASN A 38 -6.40 3.27 7.12
C ASN A 38 -7.50 3.29 6.05
N ALA A 39 -7.21 2.79 4.86
CA ALA A 39 -8.19 2.63 3.78
C ALA A 39 -9.15 1.44 4.02
N GLY A 40 -8.84 0.53 4.95
CA GLY A 40 -9.58 -0.72 5.15
C GLY A 40 -9.25 -1.81 4.13
N GLY A 41 -8.12 -1.66 3.42
CA GLY A 41 -7.61 -2.64 2.46
C GLY A 41 -6.65 -3.66 3.07
N SER A 42 -6.19 -3.43 4.31
CA SER A 42 -5.40 -4.39 5.07
C SER A 42 -5.80 -4.48 6.53
N PHE A 43 -5.33 -5.54 7.19
CA PHE A 43 -5.60 -5.87 8.58
C PHE A 43 -4.31 -6.29 9.29
N VAL A 44 -4.27 -6.04 10.60
CA VAL A 44 -3.13 -6.40 11.45
C VAL A 44 -3.50 -7.62 12.28
N ALA A 45 -2.72 -8.69 12.16
CA ALA A 45 -2.87 -9.88 12.98
C ALA A 45 -1.68 -10.01 13.94
N GLU A 46 -1.92 -9.76 15.22
CA GLU A 46 -0.89 -9.80 16.29
C GLU A 46 -0.49 -11.23 16.66
N ASN A 47 -1.38 -12.19 16.44
CA ASN A 47 -1.19 -13.59 16.78
C ASN A 47 -2.02 -14.49 15.85
N ALA A 48 -1.87 -15.81 16.02
CA ALA A 48 -2.54 -16.81 15.19
C ALA A 48 -4.07 -16.79 15.30
N LEU A 49 -4.63 -16.48 16.48
CA LEU A 49 -6.08 -16.43 16.69
C LEU A 49 -6.69 -15.24 15.93
N VAL A 50 -6.08 -14.07 16.03
CA VAL A 50 -6.52 -12.87 15.28
C VAL A 50 -6.40 -13.09 13.78
N LEU A 51 -5.33 -13.77 13.32
CA LEU A 51 -5.20 -14.15 11.92
C LEU A 51 -6.34 -15.07 11.47
N GLU A 52 -6.66 -16.08 12.28
CA GLU A 52 -7.76 -17.01 12.02
C GLU A 52 -9.11 -16.28 11.94
N ASP A 53 -9.38 -15.34 12.84
CA ASP A 53 -10.59 -14.53 12.84
C ASP A 53 -10.74 -13.74 11.52
N TYR A 54 -9.69 -13.04 11.09
CA TYR A 54 -9.73 -12.30 9.82
C TYR A 54 -9.87 -13.21 8.60
N LEU A 55 -9.21 -14.37 8.60
CA LEU A 55 -9.35 -15.35 7.51
C LEU A 55 -10.77 -15.89 7.44
N ASN A 56 -11.35 -16.24 8.59
CA ASN A 56 -12.73 -16.71 8.67
C ASN A 56 -13.71 -15.64 8.18
N GLU A 57 -13.52 -14.38 8.57
CA GLU A 57 -14.35 -13.28 8.10
C GLU A 57 -14.21 -13.09 6.58
N LEU A 58 -12.98 -13.07 6.05
CA LEU A 58 -12.73 -12.90 4.61
C LEU A 58 -13.27 -14.06 3.76
N PHE A 59 -13.28 -15.29 4.27
CA PHE A 59 -13.75 -16.46 3.53
C PHE A 59 -15.25 -16.68 3.63
N ASN A 60 -15.87 -16.33 4.76
CA ASN A 60 -17.28 -16.63 5.01
C ASN A 60 -18.20 -15.41 4.88
N ASN A 61 -17.65 -14.20 4.88
CA ASN A 61 -18.40 -12.95 4.69
C ASN A 61 -18.01 -12.28 3.37
N GLN A 62 -18.81 -12.55 2.32
CA GLN A 62 -18.59 -12.00 0.98
C GLN A 62 -18.65 -10.47 0.97
N GLU A 63 -19.54 -9.84 1.75
CA GLU A 63 -19.66 -8.38 1.80
C GLU A 63 -18.40 -7.74 2.40
N PHE A 64 -17.89 -8.33 3.50
CA PHE A 64 -16.64 -7.90 4.11
C PHE A 64 -15.46 -8.03 3.13
N TYR A 65 -15.36 -9.18 2.46
CA TYR A 65 -14.34 -9.41 1.44
C TYR A 65 -14.38 -8.36 0.32
N GLU A 66 -15.55 -8.12 -0.27
CA GLU A 66 -15.71 -7.17 -1.38
C GLU A 66 -15.37 -5.74 -0.96
N LYS A 67 -15.78 -5.33 0.24
CA LYS A 67 -15.46 -4.02 0.79
C LYS A 67 -13.96 -3.84 0.96
N ALA A 68 -13.28 -4.82 1.56
CA ALA A 68 -11.84 -4.78 1.76
C ALA A 68 -11.07 -4.86 0.43
N ALA A 69 -11.52 -5.68 -0.51
CA ALA A 69 -10.95 -5.81 -1.85
C ALA A 69 -11.03 -4.50 -2.63
N LYS A 70 -12.20 -3.86 -2.60
CA LYS A 70 -12.42 -2.55 -3.22
C LYS A 70 -11.57 -1.47 -2.58
N ALA A 71 -11.47 -1.46 -1.25
CA ALA A 71 -10.61 -0.53 -0.52
C ALA A 71 -9.13 -0.70 -0.90
N ALA A 72 -8.65 -1.94 -0.98
CA ALA A 72 -7.27 -2.24 -1.38
C ALA A 72 -6.95 -1.74 -2.79
N ALA A 73 -7.81 -2.05 -3.76
CA ALA A 73 -7.66 -1.59 -5.14
C ALA A 73 -7.72 -0.05 -5.24
N ALA A 74 -8.69 0.57 -4.55
CA ALA A 74 -8.87 2.02 -4.56
C ALA A 74 -7.66 2.75 -3.95
N TYR A 75 -7.08 2.22 -2.87
CA TYR A 75 -5.87 2.78 -2.27
C TYR A 75 -4.71 2.77 -3.28
N VAL A 76 -4.44 1.63 -3.93
CA VAL A 76 -3.36 1.55 -4.92
C VAL A 76 -3.59 2.51 -6.09
N GLN A 77 -4.83 2.58 -6.60
CA GLN A 77 -5.18 3.53 -7.66
C GLN A 77 -4.98 4.98 -7.23
N SER A 78 -5.28 5.33 -5.97
CA SER A 78 -5.09 6.69 -5.45
C SER A 78 -3.62 7.11 -5.37
N GLN A 79 -2.71 6.14 -5.26
CA GLN A 79 -1.25 6.37 -5.22
C GLN A 79 -0.59 6.30 -6.61
N ALA A 80 -1.36 6.02 -7.67
CA ALA A 80 -0.84 5.99 -9.03
C ALA A 80 -0.42 7.39 -9.54
N GLY A 81 0.38 7.42 -10.61
CA GLY A 81 0.86 8.67 -11.23
C GLY A 81 2.12 9.26 -10.59
N ALA A 82 2.77 8.54 -9.67
CA ALA A 82 4.04 8.96 -9.07
C ALA A 82 5.13 9.20 -10.13
N THR A 83 5.26 8.31 -11.11
CA THR A 83 6.22 8.46 -12.21
C THR A 83 5.99 9.76 -12.98
N ASP A 84 4.75 10.04 -13.40
CA ASP A 84 4.44 11.25 -14.17
C ASP A 84 4.74 12.53 -13.37
N ARG A 85 4.39 12.54 -12.08
CA ARG A 85 4.69 13.66 -11.17
C ARG A 85 6.19 13.91 -11.02
N ILE A 86 6.98 12.84 -10.89
CA ILE A 86 8.45 12.94 -10.80
C ILE A 86 9.02 13.44 -12.12
N MET A 87 8.56 12.90 -13.25
CA MET A 87 9.02 13.33 -14.59
C MET A 87 8.69 14.81 -14.84
N GLU A 88 7.50 15.27 -14.47
CA GLU A 88 7.11 16.67 -14.59
C GLU A 88 7.98 17.57 -13.70
N TYR A 89 8.25 17.16 -12.46
CA TYR A 89 9.12 17.90 -11.55
C TYR A 89 10.55 18.02 -12.10
N LEU A 90 11.12 16.92 -12.58
CA LEU A 90 12.48 16.91 -13.16
C LEU A 90 12.56 17.79 -14.41
N LYS A 91 11.54 17.73 -15.28
CA LYS A 91 11.48 18.57 -16.47
C LYS A 91 11.47 20.06 -16.11
N LYS A 92 10.65 20.47 -15.13
CA LYS A 92 10.63 21.85 -14.62
C LYS A 92 11.99 22.30 -14.09
N GLN A 93 12.71 21.43 -13.37
CA GLN A 93 14.04 21.75 -12.83
C GLN A 93 15.10 21.93 -13.93
N ILE A 94 15.03 21.10 -14.99
CA ILE A 94 15.93 21.21 -16.15
C ILE A 94 15.63 22.49 -16.93
N ASP A 95 14.35 22.78 -17.22
CA ASP A 95 13.93 23.96 -17.98
C ASP A 95 14.17 25.28 -17.22
N ALA A 96 14.13 25.25 -15.87
CA ALA A 96 14.39 26.41 -15.02
C ALA A 96 15.89 26.65 -14.73
N SER A 97 16.78 25.73 -15.12
CA SER A 97 18.21 25.92 -14.97
C SER A 97 18.71 26.86 -16.06
N PRO A 98 19.28 28.04 -15.75
CA PRO A 98 19.80 28.92 -16.77
C PRO A 98 20.92 28.18 -17.51
N MET A 99 20.67 27.93 -18.80
CA MET A 99 21.63 27.41 -19.76
C MET A 99 22.99 28.06 -19.50
N HIS A 100 23.95 27.27 -19.00
CA HIS A 100 25.34 27.70 -18.94
C HIS A 100 25.78 27.85 -20.40
N ARG A 101 25.54 29.04 -20.96
CA ARG A 101 26.13 29.51 -22.20
C ARG A 101 27.61 29.68 -21.91
N THR A 102 28.36 28.59 -22.02
CA THR A 102 29.78 28.71 -22.30
C THR A 102 29.90 29.03 -23.77
N VAL A 103 30.36 30.26 -24.01
CA VAL A 103 30.91 30.78 -25.26
C VAL A 103 31.92 29.84 -25.89
#